data_AF-A0A6V7WHA4-F1
#
_entry.id   AF-A0A6V7WHA4-F1
#
_cell.length_a   1.000
_cell.length_b   1.000
_cell.length_c   1.000
_cell.angle_alpha   90.00
_cell.angle_beta   90.00
_cell.angle_gamma   90.00
#
_symmetry.space_group_name_H-M   'P 1'
#
loop_
_entity.id
_entity.type
_entity.pdbx_description
1 polymer ?
#
loop_
_entity_poly.entity_id
_entity_poly.type
_entity_poly.pdbx_seq_one_letter_code
_entity_poly.pdbx_strand_id
1 'polypeptide(L)'
;MSDNDSSEEADGPLKILKAQQNKERKEMRAKITALKHAIPKNNVKKKKEVMQQVEQMENELKKRHDEQLLGLEKTSEDVKIKGNEEKHEETNQNSAVDSVTSFFKEIKLSKSQQKKENKRKEQEAKRLEASQKDQESAVYSKSYKENEAIKQLLKLRNLKLKDIPPDGDCLYRAISHQYFILKGIKHTAEDLRIMAAKFIN
;
A
#
# COMPACT_ATOMS: atom_id res chain seq x y z
N MET A 1 7.58 -10.00 -55.61
CA MET A 1 7.19 -8.79 -54.85
C MET A 1 7.99 -8.82 -53.57
N SER A 2 9.18 -8.23 -53.49
CA SER A 2 9.49 -6.79 -53.56
C SER A 2 8.81 -6.00 -52.45
N ASP A 3 9.63 -5.14 -51.84
CA ASP A 3 9.36 -4.08 -50.85
C ASP A 3 9.52 -4.56 -49.39
N ASN A 4 10.36 -3.99 -48.52
CA ASN A 4 11.14 -2.77 -48.62
C ASN A 4 12.27 -2.80 -47.58
N ASP A 5 13.41 -2.33 -48.02
CA ASP A 5 14.61 -2.01 -47.27
C ASP A 5 14.34 -0.88 -46.25
N SER A 6 15.23 -0.79 -45.25
CA SER A 6 15.57 0.44 -44.54
C SER A 6 14.68 0.91 -43.37
N SER A 7 14.83 0.29 -42.18
CA SER A 7 14.53 1.00 -40.92
C SER A 7 15.28 0.52 -39.65
N GLU A 8 16.32 -0.31 -39.74
CA GLU A 8 17.03 -0.81 -38.54
C GLU A 8 18.20 0.08 -38.06
N GLU A 9 18.61 1.09 -38.84
CA GLU A 9 19.76 1.94 -38.51
C GLU A 9 19.44 3.08 -37.51
N ALA A 10 18.16 3.37 -37.25
CA ALA A 10 17.75 4.51 -36.40
C ALA A 10 17.61 4.17 -34.89
N ASP A 11 17.64 2.89 -34.51
CA ASP A 11 17.39 2.45 -33.12
C ASP A 11 18.67 2.38 -32.26
N GLY A 12 19.85 2.52 -32.87
CA GLY A 12 21.16 2.45 -32.19
C GLY A 12 21.37 3.53 -31.12
N PRO A 13 21.26 4.83 -31.45
CA PRO A 13 21.51 5.93 -30.52
C PRO A 13 20.55 5.95 -29.33
N LEU A 14 19.26 5.71 -29.58
CA LEU A 14 18.23 5.71 -28.54
C LEU A 14 18.37 4.52 -27.59
N LYS A 15 18.76 3.35 -28.11
CA LYS A 15 19.02 2.14 -27.31
C LYS A 15 20.26 2.29 -26.43
N ILE A 16 21.33 2.89 -26.95
CA ILE A 16 22.55 3.20 -26.17
C ILE A 16 22.22 4.20 -25.05
N LEU A 17 21.49 5.26 -25.35
CA LEU A 17 21.07 6.25 -24.35
C LEU A 17 20.23 5.62 -23.25
N LYS A 18 19.21 4.83 -23.60
CA LYS A 18 18.37 4.11 -22.61
C LYS A 18 19.19 3.15 -21.77
N ALA A 19 20.19 2.47 -22.33
CA ALA A 19 21.10 1.59 -21.58
C ALA A 19 21.94 2.38 -20.57
N GLN A 20 22.45 3.54 -20.96
CA GLN A 20 23.21 4.44 -20.08
C GLN A 20 22.31 4.99 -18.96
N GLN A 21 21.10 5.47 -19.28
CA GLN A 21 20.12 5.93 -18.29
C GLN A 21 19.74 4.83 -17.28
N ASN A 22 19.61 3.58 -17.74
CA ASN A 22 19.36 2.44 -16.85
C ASN A 22 20.54 2.14 -15.91
N LYS A 23 21.78 2.28 -16.40
CA LYS A 23 22.98 2.14 -15.58
C LYS A 23 23.05 3.25 -14.53
N GLU A 24 22.79 4.50 -14.91
CA GLU A 24 22.75 5.64 -13.99
C GLU A 24 21.65 5.50 -12.94
N ARG A 25 20.45 5.04 -13.31
CA ARG A 25 19.37 4.73 -12.35
C ARG A 25 19.78 3.65 -11.35
N LYS A 26 20.52 2.63 -11.80
CA LYS A 26 21.02 1.56 -10.92
C LYS A 26 22.08 2.10 -9.94
N GLU A 27 23.02 2.91 -10.42
CA GLU A 27 24.03 3.55 -9.59
C GLU A 27 23.40 4.51 -8.57
N MET A 28 22.40 5.28 -8.98
CA MET A 28 21.66 6.18 -8.09
C MET A 28 20.91 5.41 -7.00
N ARG A 29 20.26 4.28 -7.32
CA ARG A 29 19.64 3.41 -6.32
C ARG A 29 20.65 2.85 -5.31
N ALA A 30 21.85 2.50 -5.76
CA ALA A 30 22.93 2.05 -4.88
C ALA A 30 23.37 3.17 -3.91
N LYS A 31 23.56 4.40 -4.43
CA LYS A 31 23.89 5.58 -3.61
C LYS A 31 22.81 5.90 -2.58
N ILE A 32 21.53 5.89 -2.96
CA ILE A 32 20.40 6.11 -2.04
C ILE A 32 20.40 5.07 -0.91
N THR A 33 20.67 3.81 -1.24
CA THR A 33 20.71 2.73 -0.26
C THR A 33 21.85 2.92 0.73
N ALA A 34 23.05 3.28 0.25
CA ALA A 34 24.20 3.60 1.10
C ALA A 34 23.91 4.80 2.03
N LEU A 35 23.34 5.89 1.50
CA LEU A 35 22.96 7.07 2.27
C LEU A 35 21.93 6.76 3.35
N LYS A 36 20.93 5.93 3.05
CA LYS A 36 19.93 5.49 4.04
C LYS A 36 20.54 4.62 5.14
N HIS A 37 21.52 3.77 4.81
CA HIS A 37 22.20 2.92 5.79
C HIS A 37 23.20 3.67 6.68
N ALA A 38 23.77 4.78 6.20
CA ALA A 38 24.68 5.61 6.99
C ALA A 38 23.98 6.37 8.14
N ILE A 39 22.65 6.40 8.17
CA ILE A 39 21.88 7.13 9.19
C ILE A 39 21.55 6.21 10.38
N PRO A 40 21.95 6.58 11.62
CA PRO A 40 21.56 5.84 12.80
C PRO A 40 20.04 5.96 13.05
N LYS A 41 19.42 4.84 13.45
CA LYS A 41 17.95 4.67 13.54
C LYS A 41 17.22 5.74 14.37
N ASN A 42 17.90 6.36 15.33
CA ASN A 42 17.31 7.31 16.28
C ASN A 42 17.39 8.78 15.83
N ASN A 43 18.07 9.10 14.72
CA ASN A 43 18.27 10.49 14.29
C ASN A 43 17.24 10.93 13.23
N VAL A 44 16.06 11.36 13.70
CA VAL A 44 14.93 11.78 12.86
C VAL A 44 15.25 12.99 11.98
N LYS A 45 16.02 13.95 12.49
CA LYS A 45 16.40 15.18 11.74
C LYS A 45 17.28 14.83 10.53
N LYS A 46 18.35 14.06 10.74
CA LYS A 46 19.24 13.60 9.65
C LYS A 46 18.50 12.72 8.64
N LYS A 47 17.55 11.90 9.08
CA LYS A 47 16.71 11.09 8.19
C LYS A 47 15.87 11.97 7.25
N LYS A 48 15.28 13.05 7.75
CA LYS A 48 14.48 13.98 6.94
C LYS A 48 15.34 14.74 5.93
N GLU A 49 16.49 15.22 6.35
CA GLU A 49 17.45 15.93 5.49
C GLU A 49 17.96 15.04 4.35
N VAL A 50 18.39 13.81 4.65
CA VAL A 50 18.83 12.87 3.63
C VAL A 50 17.68 12.45 2.71
N MET A 51 16.44 12.35 3.20
CA MET A 51 15.28 12.10 2.34
C MET A 51 15.03 13.25 1.35
N GLN A 52 15.16 14.51 1.79
CA GLN A 52 15.06 15.67 0.90
C GLN A 52 16.19 15.68 -0.13
N GLN A 53 17.42 15.36 0.30
CA GLN A 53 18.56 15.24 -0.61
C GLN A 53 18.36 14.13 -1.65
N VAL A 54 17.79 12.99 -1.24
CA VAL A 54 17.44 11.89 -2.15
C VAL A 54 16.41 12.33 -3.18
N GLU A 55 15.36 13.03 -2.76
CA GLU A 55 14.31 13.54 -3.64
C GLU A 55 14.87 14.55 -4.67
N GLN A 56 15.74 15.47 -4.22
CA GLN A 56 16.42 16.41 -5.11
C GLN A 56 17.27 15.67 -6.15
N MET A 57 18.11 14.72 -5.71
CA MET A 57 18.96 13.93 -6.61
C MET A 57 18.16 13.10 -7.62
N GLU A 58 17.02 12.52 -7.21
CA GLU A 58 16.15 11.76 -8.12
C GLU A 58 15.49 12.68 -9.16
N ASN A 59 15.04 13.86 -8.74
CA ASN A 59 14.44 14.85 -9.64
C ASN A 59 15.45 15.40 -10.64
N GLU A 60 16.69 15.70 -10.22
CA GLU A 60 17.75 16.16 -11.11
C GLU A 60 18.17 15.09 -12.14
N LEU A 61 18.26 13.82 -11.73
CA LEU A 61 18.55 12.74 -12.66
C LEU A 61 17.41 12.57 -13.67
N LYS A 62 16.17 12.64 -13.20
CA LYS A 62 14.99 12.54 -14.07
C LYS A 62 14.96 13.68 -15.09
N LYS A 63 15.14 14.93 -14.64
CA LYS A 63 15.22 16.11 -15.52
C LYS A 63 16.30 15.94 -16.59
N ARG A 64 17.51 15.50 -16.21
CA ARG A 64 18.59 15.25 -17.17
C ARG A 64 18.24 14.14 -18.17
N HIS A 65 17.61 13.06 -17.73
CA HIS A 65 17.19 11.98 -18.63
C HIS A 65 16.10 12.43 -19.60
N ASP A 66 15.15 13.25 -19.13
CA ASP A 66 14.09 13.83 -19.94
C ASP A 66 14.66 14.84 -20.95
N GLU A 67 15.59 15.71 -20.53
CA GLU A 67 16.32 16.65 -21.40
C GLU A 67 17.18 15.93 -22.46
N GLN A 68 17.84 14.81 -22.11
CA GLN A 68 18.59 14.01 -23.06
C GLN A 68 17.68 13.37 -24.11
N LEU A 69 16.48 12.92 -23.73
CA LEU A 69 15.49 12.37 -24.67
C LEU A 69 14.94 13.46 -25.59
N LEU A 70 14.56 14.61 -25.03
CA LEU A 70 14.14 15.80 -25.79
C LEU A 70 15.25 16.31 -26.73
N GLY A 71 16.51 16.24 -26.29
CA GLY A 71 17.67 16.57 -27.10
C GLY A 71 17.88 15.60 -28.26
N LEU A 72 17.64 14.30 -28.06
CA LEU A 72 17.68 13.33 -29.15
C LEU A 72 16.57 13.58 -30.17
N GLU A 73 15.34 13.87 -29.71
CA GLU A 73 14.20 14.23 -30.58
C GLU A 73 14.53 15.47 -31.41
N LYS A 74 15.11 16.51 -30.80
CA LYS A 74 15.57 17.72 -31.52
C LYS A 74 16.73 17.45 -32.48
N THR A 75 17.70 16.61 -32.12
CA THR A 75 18.78 16.24 -33.05
C THR A 75 18.31 15.37 -34.21
N SER A 76 17.21 14.62 -34.05
CA SER A 76 16.55 13.94 -35.18
C SER A 76 15.87 14.94 -36.13
N GLU A 77 15.49 16.13 -35.66
CA GLU A 77 15.01 17.25 -36.50
C GLU A 77 16.18 18.07 -37.08
N ASP A 78 17.28 18.27 -36.34
CA ASP A 78 18.45 19.06 -36.77
C ASP A 78 19.36 18.35 -37.78
N VAL A 79 19.29 17.02 -37.94
CA VAL A 79 20.00 16.30 -39.02
C VAL A 79 19.33 16.50 -40.39
N LYS A 80 18.11 17.05 -40.45
CA LYS A 80 17.42 17.37 -41.71
C LYS A 80 17.61 18.81 -42.20
N ILE A 81 18.33 19.66 -41.47
CA ILE A 81 18.48 21.08 -41.81
C ILE A 81 19.95 21.42 -42.11
N LYS A 82 20.51 20.74 -43.11
CA LYS A 82 21.55 21.31 -44.00
C LYS A 82 21.07 21.13 -45.43
N GLY A 83 20.18 22.03 -45.84
CA GLY A 83 19.55 21.99 -47.16
C GLY A 83 18.50 23.09 -47.31
N ASN A 84 18.96 24.34 -47.25
CA ASN A 84 18.39 25.53 -47.85
C ASN A 84 16.97 26.02 -47.47
N GLU A 85 16.99 27.13 -46.71
CA GLU A 85 16.31 28.41 -46.98
C GLU A 85 14.77 28.50 -47.07
N GLU A 86 14.26 29.33 -46.14
CA GLU A 86 13.21 30.35 -46.30
C GLU A 86 11.72 29.92 -46.36
N LYS A 87 10.99 30.07 -45.24
CA LYS A 87 10.26 31.31 -44.83
C LYS A 87 9.17 31.05 -43.75
N HIS A 88 9.18 31.95 -42.74
CA HIS A 88 8.12 32.41 -41.80
C HIS A 88 7.16 31.38 -41.17
N GLU A 89 7.17 31.19 -39.83
CA GLU A 89 6.45 32.00 -38.82
C GLU A 89 4.95 32.18 -39.15
N GLU A 90 3.95 31.83 -38.35
CA GLU A 90 3.85 31.74 -36.89
C GLU A 90 2.51 31.05 -36.51
N THR A 91 2.49 30.38 -35.35
CA THR A 91 1.34 30.18 -34.43
C THR A 91 0.03 29.51 -34.92
N ASN A 92 -0.38 28.41 -34.29
CA ASN A 92 -1.42 28.43 -33.25
C ASN A 92 -1.60 27.06 -32.57
N GLN A 93 -2.06 27.14 -31.32
CA GLN A 93 -1.95 26.20 -30.22
C GLN A 93 -3.03 25.09 -30.23
N ASN A 94 -2.66 23.95 -29.65
CA ASN A 94 -3.42 23.09 -28.75
C ASN A 94 -4.92 22.82 -29.02
N SER A 95 -5.26 21.57 -29.33
CA SER A 95 -6.15 20.77 -28.47
C SER A 95 -6.38 19.33 -28.96
N ALA A 96 -6.78 18.49 -28.00
CA ALA A 96 -7.31 17.13 -28.13
C ALA A 96 -6.23 16.04 -28.30
N VAL A 97 -5.61 15.54 -27.23
CA VAL A 97 -6.24 14.78 -26.11
C VAL A 97 -7.11 13.64 -26.63
N ASP A 98 -6.57 12.70 -27.42
CA ASP A 98 -7.17 11.37 -27.50
C ASP A 98 -6.27 10.21 -27.99
N SER A 99 -4.97 10.45 -28.26
CA SER A 99 -4.08 9.42 -28.82
C SER A 99 -3.16 8.73 -27.79
N VAL A 100 -3.06 9.25 -26.56
CA VAL A 100 -2.05 8.80 -25.58
C VAL A 100 -2.49 7.56 -24.78
N THR A 101 -3.77 7.19 -24.80
CA THR A 101 -4.29 6.07 -23.99
C THR A 101 -4.02 4.68 -24.57
N SER A 102 -3.58 4.56 -25.83
CA SER A 102 -3.33 3.25 -26.45
C SER A 102 -1.89 2.74 -26.31
N PHE A 103 -0.91 3.61 -26.00
CA PHE A 103 0.49 3.19 -25.83
C PHE A 103 0.83 2.65 -24.42
N PHE A 104 -0.02 2.92 -23.42
CA PHE A 104 0.17 2.46 -22.04
C PHE A 104 -0.48 1.10 -21.72
N LYS A 105 -1.23 0.50 -22.66
CA LYS A 105 -1.97 -0.76 -22.39
C LYS A 105 -1.11 -2.02 -22.45
N GLU A 106 0.15 -1.92 -22.90
CA GLU A 106 1.05 -3.07 -23.08
C GLU A 106 2.36 -2.99 -22.29
N ILE A 107 2.37 -2.37 -21.10
CA ILE A 107 3.41 -2.72 -20.12
C ILE A 107 3.04 -4.08 -19.54
N LYS A 108 3.32 -5.14 -20.30
CA LYS A 108 3.25 -6.53 -19.83
C LYS A 108 4.14 -6.60 -18.58
N LEU A 109 3.53 -6.79 -17.41
CA LEU A 109 4.22 -7.04 -16.15
C LEU A 109 5.34 -8.03 -16.42
N SER A 110 6.57 -7.69 -16.05
CA SER A 110 7.71 -8.58 -16.23
C SER A 110 7.38 -9.97 -15.67
N LYS A 111 7.80 -11.05 -16.33
CA LYS A 111 7.62 -12.44 -15.82
C LYS A 111 8.02 -12.58 -14.34
N SER A 112 8.94 -11.75 -13.86
CA SER A 112 9.34 -11.66 -12.45
C SER A 112 8.30 -10.96 -11.54
N GLN A 113 7.68 -9.88 -12.01
CA GLN A 113 6.60 -9.19 -11.29
C GLN A 113 5.34 -10.06 -11.20
N GLN A 114 4.99 -10.76 -12.27
CA GLN A 114 3.83 -11.66 -12.31
C GLN A 114 4.00 -12.86 -11.38
N LYS A 115 5.21 -13.45 -11.31
CA LYS A 115 5.55 -14.47 -10.30
C LYS A 115 5.42 -13.96 -8.87
N LYS A 116 5.86 -12.73 -8.60
CA LYS A 116 5.77 -12.11 -7.26
C LYS A 116 4.33 -11.81 -6.86
N GLU A 117 3.50 -11.38 -7.80
CA GLU A 117 2.08 -11.13 -7.59
C GLU A 117 1.31 -12.43 -7.35
N ASN A 118 1.54 -13.46 -8.17
CA ASN A 118 0.92 -14.77 -7.97
C ASN A 118 1.29 -15.38 -6.62
N LYS A 119 2.56 -15.27 -6.19
CA LYS A 119 2.99 -15.72 -4.86
C LYS A 119 2.30 -14.95 -3.73
N ARG A 120 2.08 -13.63 -3.88
CA ARG A 120 1.31 -12.84 -2.90
C ARG A 120 -0.15 -13.28 -2.85
N LYS A 121 -0.79 -13.44 -4.01
CA LYS A 121 -2.18 -13.90 -4.12
C LYS A 121 -2.36 -15.29 -3.50
N GLU A 122 -1.46 -16.22 -3.77
CA GLU A 122 -1.47 -17.57 -3.18
C GLU A 122 -1.28 -17.52 -1.65
N GLN A 123 -0.34 -16.69 -1.16
CA GLN A 123 -0.13 -16.55 0.29
C GLN A 123 -1.34 -15.90 0.98
N GLU A 124 -1.98 -14.94 0.34
CA GLU A 124 -3.20 -14.30 0.84
C GLU A 124 -4.39 -15.26 0.84
N ALA A 125 -4.58 -16.02 -0.24
CA ALA A 125 -5.59 -17.07 -0.33
C ALA A 125 -5.38 -18.13 0.77
N LYS A 126 -4.14 -18.57 0.99
CA LYS A 126 -3.81 -19.52 2.06
C LYS A 126 -4.05 -18.97 3.46
N ARG A 127 -3.78 -17.66 3.69
CA ARG A 127 -4.10 -17.00 4.97
C ARG A 127 -5.61 -16.91 5.18
N LEU A 128 -6.36 -16.60 4.13
CA LEU A 128 -7.82 -16.52 4.19
C LEU A 128 -8.42 -17.90 4.46
N GLU A 129 -7.96 -18.94 3.76
CA GLU A 129 -8.40 -20.32 3.96
C GLU A 129 -8.09 -20.81 5.38
N ALA A 130 -6.89 -20.51 5.90
CA ALA A 130 -6.53 -20.84 7.28
C ALA A 130 -7.43 -20.11 8.29
N SER A 131 -7.77 -18.83 8.04
CA SER A 131 -8.69 -18.08 8.87
C SER A 131 -10.12 -18.63 8.82
N GLN A 132 -10.58 -19.09 7.66
CA GLN A 132 -11.90 -19.70 7.50
C GLN A 132 -11.98 -21.03 8.25
N LYS A 133 -10.98 -21.89 8.08
CA LYS A 133 -10.89 -23.17 8.81
C LYS A 133 -10.85 -22.97 10.33
N ASP A 134 -10.14 -21.95 10.81
CA ASP A 134 -10.10 -21.61 12.23
C ASP A 134 -11.48 -21.15 12.74
N GLN A 135 -12.19 -20.32 11.96
CA GLN A 135 -13.57 -19.92 12.29
C GLN A 135 -14.55 -21.09 12.28
N GLU A 136 -14.49 -21.96 11.27
CA GLU A 136 -15.31 -23.17 11.21
C GLU A 136 -15.04 -24.07 12.41
N SER A 137 -13.76 -24.27 12.75
CA SER A 137 -13.35 -25.06 13.92
C SER A 137 -13.78 -24.43 15.24
N ALA A 138 -13.81 -23.09 15.33
CA ALA A 138 -14.24 -22.36 16.52
C ALA A 138 -15.73 -22.59 16.82
N VAL A 139 -16.59 -22.78 15.81
CA VAL A 139 -18.00 -23.15 15.99
C VAL A 139 -18.13 -24.53 16.64
N TYR A 140 -17.19 -25.44 16.39
CA TYR A 140 -17.19 -26.76 17.01
C TYR A 140 -16.48 -26.82 18.37
N SER A 141 -15.87 -25.70 18.80
CA SER A 141 -15.19 -25.62 20.08
C SER A 141 -16.13 -25.89 21.25
N LYS A 142 -15.60 -26.48 22.32
CA LYS A 142 -16.35 -26.77 23.55
C LYS A 142 -17.01 -25.50 24.11
N SER A 143 -16.26 -24.40 24.14
CA SER A 143 -16.73 -23.11 24.67
C SER A 143 -17.87 -22.52 23.84
N TYR A 144 -17.85 -22.68 22.50
CA TYR A 144 -18.96 -22.24 21.65
C TYR A 144 -20.23 -23.04 21.95
N LYS A 145 -20.14 -24.38 22.00
CA LYS A 145 -21.27 -25.25 22.31
C LYS A 145 -21.85 -25.00 23.70
N GLU A 146 -21.00 -24.79 24.70
CA GLU A 146 -21.41 -24.41 26.06
C GLU A 146 -22.17 -23.08 26.06
N ASN A 147 -21.63 -22.05 25.40
CA ASN A 147 -22.30 -20.75 25.28
C ASN A 147 -23.62 -20.83 24.51
N GLU A 148 -23.68 -21.65 23.47
CA GLU A 148 -24.91 -21.86 22.69
C GLU A 148 -26.00 -22.53 23.54
N ALA A 149 -25.66 -23.58 24.28
CA ALA A 149 -26.58 -24.26 25.19
C ALA A 149 -27.10 -23.29 26.27
N ILE A 150 -26.23 -22.46 26.85
CA ILE A 150 -26.62 -21.42 27.80
C ILE A 150 -27.59 -20.42 27.15
N LYS A 151 -27.30 -19.94 25.94
CA LYS A 151 -28.18 -19.01 25.21
C LYS A 151 -29.56 -19.61 24.92
N GLN A 152 -29.62 -20.88 24.51
CA GLN A 152 -30.87 -21.59 24.27
C GLN A 152 -31.70 -21.69 25.57
N LEU A 153 -31.07 -22.07 26.67
CA LEU A 153 -31.73 -22.18 27.98
C LEU A 153 -32.25 -20.81 28.48
N LEU A 154 -31.50 -19.74 28.28
CA LEU A 154 -31.92 -18.38 28.63
C LEU A 154 -33.11 -17.91 27.78
N LYS A 155 -33.10 -18.23 26.47
CA LYS A 155 -34.21 -17.88 25.55
C LYS A 155 -35.53 -18.50 26.00
N LEU A 156 -35.52 -19.75 26.47
CA LEU A 156 -36.71 -20.41 27.03
C LEU A 156 -37.28 -19.68 28.25
N ARG A 157 -36.44 -18.94 28.98
CA ARG A 157 -36.84 -18.12 30.14
C ARG A 157 -37.09 -16.66 29.79
N ASN A 158 -37.13 -16.29 28.51
CA ASN A 158 -37.20 -14.92 28.03
C ASN A 158 -36.06 -14.02 28.57
N LEU A 159 -34.89 -14.62 28.83
CA LEU A 159 -33.68 -13.93 29.26
C LEU A 159 -32.66 -13.88 28.11
N LYS A 160 -31.75 -12.91 28.19
CA LYS A 160 -30.64 -12.75 27.24
C LYS A 160 -29.32 -12.66 27.97
N LEU A 161 -28.27 -13.23 27.37
CA LEU A 161 -26.91 -13.08 27.86
C LEU A 161 -26.42 -11.65 27.57
N LYS A 162 -25.75 -11.04 28.54
CA LYS A 162 -25.08 -9.75 28.40
C LYS A 162 -23.59 -9.96 28.62
N ASP A 163 -22.79 -9.60 27.62
CA ASP A 163 -21.34 -9.66 27.74
C ASP A 163 -20.83 -8.57 28.69
N ILE A 164 -20.06 -9.01 29.68
CA ILE A 164 -19.34 -8.19 30.64
C ILE A 164 -17.85 -8.40 30.39
N PRO A 165 -17.02 -7.34 30.42
CA PRO A 165 -15.58 -7.48 30.25
C PRO A 165 -14.99 -8.53 31.20
N PRO A 166 -14.10 -9.42 30.71
CA PRO A 166 -13.49 -10.46 31.53
C PRO A 166 -12.31 -9.89 32.33
N ASP A 167 -12.61 -9.01 33.29
CA ASP A 167 -11.64 -8.43 34.23
C ASP A 167 -11.87 -8.94 35.66
N GLY A 168 -11.00 -8.54 36.60
CA GLY A 168 -11.10 -8.94 38.02
C GLY A 168 -12.35 -8.40 38.73
N ASP A 169 -13.01 -7.39 38.15
CA ASP A 169 -14.23 -6.78 38.70
C ASP A 169 -15.51 -7.28 37.98
N CYS A 170 -15.41 -8.29 37.11
CA CYS A 170 -16.52 -8.77 36.26
C CYS A 170 -17.78 -9.13 37.05
N LEU A 171 -17.63 -9.71 38.25
CA LEU A 171 -18.74 -10.02 39.14
C LEU A 171 -19.51 -8.76 39.56
N TYR A 172 -18.78 -7.74 40.05
CA TYR A 172 -19.38 -6.48 40.48
C TYR A 172 -19.98 -5.71 39.30
N ARG A 173 -19.35 -5.75 38.12
CA ARG A 173 -19.91 -5.16 36.89
C ARG A 173 -21.21 -5.84 36.47
N ALA A 174 -21.30 -7.17 36.58
CA ALA A 174 -22.52 -7.91 36.28
C ALA A 174 -23.66 -7.52 37.25
N ILE A 175 -23.36 -7.43 38.56
CA ILE A 175 -24.32 -6.99 39.57
C ILE A 175 -24.76 -5.55 39.32
N SER A 176 -23.82 -4.63 39.07
CA SER A 176 -24.10 -3.22 38.75
C SER A 176 -25.08 -3.10 37.57
N HIS A 177 -24.84 -3.84 36.48
CA HIS A 177 -25.73 -3.85 35.33
C HIS A 177 -27.14 -4.34 35.67
N GLN A 178 -27.26 -5.44 36.44
CA GLN A 178 -28.57 -5.95 36.87
C GLN A 178 -29.28 -4.98 37.82
N TYR A 179 -28.53 -4.35 38.74
CA TYR A 179 -29.06 -3.38 39.69
C TYR A 179 -29.63 -2.15 38.97
N PHE A 180 -28.93 -1.67 37.95
CA PHE A 180 -29.42 -0.58 37.09
C PHE A 180 -30.71 -0.97 36.36
N ILE A 181 -30.80 -2.17 35.80
CA ILE A 181 -32.01 -2.64 35.10
C ILE A 181 -33.21 -2.76 36.06
N LEU A 182 -33.00 -3.27 37.27
CA LEU A 182 -34.09 -3.57 38.21
C LEU A 182 -34.53 -2.36 39.05
N LYS A 183 -33.59 -1.47 39.38
CA LYS A 183 -33.80 -0.37 40.34
C LYS A 183 -33.53 1.03 39.76
N GLY A 184 -32.94 1.14 38.57
CA GLY A 184 -32.55 2.41 37.96
C GLY A 184 -31.33 3.07 38.61
N ILE A 185 -30.69 2.42 39.58
CA ILE A 185 -29.57 2.97 40.34
C ILE A 185 -28.25 2.51 39.70
N LYS A 186 -27.36 3.46 39.45
CA LYS A 186 -26.01 3.17 38.94
C LYS A 186 -25.03 3.11 40.10
N HIS A 187 -24.38 1.97 40.25
CA HIS A 187 -23.20 1.82 41.09
C HIS A 187 -22.00 1.46 40.25
N THR A 188 -20.82 1.97 40.60
CA THR A 188 -19.59 1.48 40.00
C THR A 188 -19.23 0.12 40.60
N ALA A 189 -18.38 -0.64 39.89
CA ALA A 189 -17.87 -1.91 40.42
C ALA A 189 -17.08 -1.70 41.73
N GLU A 190 -16.36 -0.58 41.85
CA GLU A 190 -15.63 -0.20 43.06
C GLU A 190 -16.55 0.08 44.24
N ASP A 191 -17.64 0.82 44.03
CA ASP A 191 -18.63 1.09 45.09
C ASP A 191 -19.21 -0.21 45.63
N LEU A 192 -19.61 -1.12 44.74
CA LEU A 192 -20.16 -2.43 45.11
C LEU A 192 -19.13 -3.28 45.85
N ARG A 193 -17.87 -3.23 45.43
CA ARG A 193 -16.77 -3.94 46.10
C ARG A 193 -16.53 -3.41 47.52
N ILE A 194 -16.53 -2.09 47.70
CA ILE A 194 -16.37 -1.47 49.03
C ILE A 194 -17.58 -1.78 49.92
N MET A 195 -18.80 -1.68 49.39
CA MET A 195 -20.02 -2.04 50.14
C MET A 195 -20.01 -3.50 50.56
N ALA A 196 -19.62 -4.42 49.67
CA ALA A 196 -19.50 -5.84 49.99
C ALA A 196 -18.43 -6.08 51.07
N ALA A 197 -17.26 -5.45 50.96
CA ALA A 197 -16.20 -5.58 51.96
C ALA A 197 -16.64 -5.06 53.34
N LYS A 198 -17.35 -3.92 53.38
CA LYS A 198 -17.91 -3.36 54.62
C LYS A 198 -19.01 -4.22 55.24
N PHE A 199 -19.72 -5.00 54.44
CA PHE A 199 -20.79 -5.88 54.93
C PHE A 199 -20.24 -7.21 55.48
N ILE A 200 -19.13 -7.69 54.91
CA ILE A 200 -18.48 -8.94 55.33
C ILE A 200 -17.64 -8.74 56.60
N ASN A 201 -17.03 -7.56 56.76
CA ASN A 201 -16.26 -7.17 57.94
C ASN A 201 -17.16 -6.71 59.08
#